data_AF-A0A2V6I236-F1
#
_entry.id   AF-A0A2V6I236-F1
#
_cell.length_a   1.000
_cell.length_b   1.000
_cell.length_c   1.000
_cell.angle_alpha   90.00
_cell.angle_beta   90.00
_cell.angle_gamma   90.00
#
_symmetry.space_group_name_H-M   'P 1'
#
loop_
_entity.id
_entity.type
_entity.pdbx_description
1 polymer ?
#
loop_
_entity_poly.entity_id
_entity_poly.type
_entity_poly.pdbx_seq_one_letter_code
_entity_poly.pdbx_strand_id
1 'polypeptide(L)'
;MAKPQVRSREKSSQRVWLFALALIAITAAAYLPAWNGKLIWDDNRHITQPALRSWQGLADIWTRVGATQQYYPLVHSFFWIEQKLWGDSVLGYHLVNILLHSLGAVVLLQILRRLKIPGAWLAAALFALHPVQVESVAWISELKNTLSGLFFFCSILTYLNFDERRNRLAYIGSLALFILGLLCKTAIAPLPAIIAVV
;
A
#
# COMPACT_ATOMS: atom_id res chain seq x y z
N MET A 1 -25.99 25.89 -20.58
CA MET A 1 -26.67 24.59 -20.37
C MET A 1 -25.73 23.45 -20.77
N ALA A 2 -25.17 22.70 -19.81
CA ALA A 2 -24.32 21.54 -20.13
C ALA A 2 -25.20 20.35 -20.59
N LYS A 3 -24.76 19.62 -21.63
CA LYS A 3 -25.48 18.46 -22.20
C LYS A 3 -25.76 17.38 -21.13
N PRO A 4 -26.92 16.70 -21.15
CA PRO A 4 -27.32 15.72 -20.13
C PRO A 4 -26.29 14.62 -19.83
N GLN A 5 -25.54 14.17 -20.84
CA GLN A 5 -24.50 13.16 -20.70
C GLN A 5 -23.31 13.62 -19.83
N VAL A 6 -22.91 14.90 -19.91
CA VAL A 6 -21.79 15.46 -19.13
C VAL A 6 -22.15 15.48 -17.64
N ARG A 7 -23.37 15.96 -17.31
CA ARG A 7 -23.90 15.98 -15.94
C ARG A 7 -23.99 14.58 -15.30
N SER A 8 -24.26 13.54 -16.10
CA SER A 8 -24.35 12.16 -15.60
C SER A 8 -22.98 11.56 -15.21
N ARG A 9 -21.93 11.86 -15.99
CA ARG A 9 -20.56 11.43 -15.72
C ARG A 9 -19.96 12.14 -14.51
N GLU A 10 -20.23 13.45 -14.36
CA GLU A 10 -19.78 14.24 -13.20
C GLU A 10 -20.38 13.71 -11.88
N LYS A 11 -21.68 13.43 -11.85
CA LYS A 11 -22.35 12.86 -10.66
C LYS A 11 -21.82 11.47 -10.31
N SER A 12 -21.48 10.65 -11.31
CA SER A 12 -20.85 9.35 -11.11
C SER A 12 -19.47 9.49 -10.48
N SER A 13 -18.64 10.41 -10.98
CA SER A 13 -17.30 10.67 -10.44
C SER A 13 -17.34 11.19 -9.00
N GLN A 14 -18.24 12.12 -8.68
CA GLN A 14 -18.39 12.66 -7.32
C GLN A 14 -18.75 11.57 -6.29
N ARG A 15 -19.69 10.67 -6.64
CA ARG A 15 -20.05 9.54 -5.77
C ARG A 15 -18.85 8.65 -5.47
N VAL A 16 -17.98 8.42 -6.45
CA VAL A 16 -16.79 7.60 -6.29
C VAL A 16 -15.83 8.19 -5.28
N TRP A 17 -15.56 9.49 -5.41
CA TRP A 17 -14.69 10.19 -4.47
C TRP A 17 -15.27 10.22 -3.07
N LEU A 18 -16.58 10.45 -2.93
CA LEU A 18 -17.26 10.38 -1.64
C LEU A 18 -17.11 9.00 -0.99
N PHE A 19 -17.30 7.92 -1.74
CA PHE A 19 -17.10 6.57 -1.21
C PHE A 19 -15.64 6.26 -0.90
N ALA A 20 -14.69 6.71 -1.71
CA ALA A 20 -13.27 6.52 -1.43
C ALA A 20 -12.87 7.25 -0.13
N LEU A 21 -13.35 8.48 0.05
CA LEU A 21 -13.14 9.26 1.27
C LEU A 21 -13.79 8.60 2.48
N ALA A 22 -15.03 8.10 2.33
CA ALA A 22 -15.72 7.36 3.39
C ALA A 22 -14.97 6.08 3.76
N LEU A 23 -14.46 5.34 2.76
CA LEU A 23 -13.68 4.13 2.99
C LEU A 23 -12.39 4.44 3.76
N ILE A 24 -11.65 5.48 3.37
CA ILE A 24 -10.46 5.93 4.11
C ILE A 24 -10.83 6.30 5.54
N ALA A 25 -11.87 7.11 5.74
CA ALA A 25 -12.29 7.57 7.06
C ALA A 25 -12.71 6.41 7.98
N ILE A 26 -13.53 5.47 7.49
CA ILE A 26 -13.98 4.31 8.26
C ILE A 26 -12.80 3.37 8.55
N THR A 27 -11.88 3.18 7.60
CA THR A 27 -10.66 2.38 7.82
C THR A 27 -9.80 3.00 8.91
N ALA A 28 -9.51 4.30 8.83
CA ALA A 28 -8.76 5.01 9.86
C ALA A 28 -9.45 4.93 11.23
N ALA A 29 -10.78 5.06 11.28
CA ALA A 29 -11.56 4.91 12.51
C ALA A 29 -11.45 3.50 13.10
N ALA A 30 -11.50 2.45 12.27
CA ALA A 30 -11.36 1.06 12.71
C ALA A 30 -9.98 0.76 13.31
N TYR A 31 -8.93 1.44 12.82
CA TYR A 31 -7.55 1.29 13.29
C TYR A 31 -7.12 2.34 14.34
N LEU A 32 -8.05 3.14 14.89
CA LEU A 32 -7.76 4.06 16.01
C LEU A 32 -7.02 3.39 17.19
N PRO A 33 -7.32 2.14 17.58
CA PRO A 33 -6.56 1.48 18.65
C PRO A 33 -5.06 1.37 18.37
N ALA A 34 -4.67 1.21 17.10
CA ALA A 34 -3.26 1.11 16.69
C ALA A 34 -2.49 2.43 16.89
N TRP A 35 -3.16 3.58 16.94
CA TRP A 35 -2.49 4.87 17.21
C TRP A 35 -1.80 4.90 18.56
N ASN A 36 -2.34 4.17 19.53
CA ASN A 36 -1.77 4.01 20.87
C ASN A 36 -1.07 2.65 21.03
N GLY A 37 -0.81 1.96 19.91
CA GLY A 37 -0.14 0.67 19.88
C GLY A 37 1.32 0.80 20.32
N LYS A 38 1.78 -0.18 21.10
CA LYS A 38 3.18 -0.30 21.49
C LYS A 38 3.94 -1.15 20.48
N LEU A 39 5.27 -1.14 20.59
CA LEU A 39 6.13 -2.08 19.88
C LEU A 39 5.78 -3.51 20.31
N ILE A 40 5.56 -4.37 19.33
CA ILE A 40 5.26 -5.79 19.55
C ILE A 40 6.24 -6.66 18.77
N TRP A 41 6.42 -7.89 19.25
CA TRP A 41 7.24 -8.92 18.61
C TRP A 41 8.63 -8.42 18.18
N ASP A 42 8.86 -8.28 16.88
CA ASP A 42 10.15 -7.92 16.31
C ASP A 42 10.27 -6.44 15.90
N ASP A 43 9.30 -5.57 16.25
CA ASP A 43 9.35 -4.14 15.89
C ASP A 43 10.67 -3.47 16.27
N ASN A 44 11.15 -3.73 17.49
CA ASN A 44 12.44 -3.22 17.95
C ASN A 44 13.58 -3.61 17.00
N ARG A 45 13.57 -4.86 16.52
CA ARG A 45 14.62 -5.33 15.62
C ARG A 45 14.53 -4.69 14.23
N HIS A 46 13.41 -4.12 13.83
CA HIS A 46 13.29 -3.38 12.56
C HIS A 46 13.59 -1.89 12.72
N ILE A 47 13.03 -1.23 13.74
CA ILE A 47 13.06 0.24 13.85
C ILE A 47 14.18 0.79 14.75
N THR A 48 14.78 0.00 15.63
CA THR A 48 15.88 0.48 16.49
C THR A 48 17.27 0.18 15.92
N GLN A 49 17.36 -0.26 14.66
CA GLN A 49 18.63 -0.63 14.07
C GLN A 49 19.56 0.57 13.86
N PRO A 50 20.87 0.43 14.14
CA PRO A 50 21.85 1.49 13.86
C PRO A 50 21.87 1.93 12.38
N ALA A 51 21.57 1.01 11.45
CA ALA A 51 21.52 1.29 10.01
C ALA A 51 20.48 2.37 9.64
N LEU A 52 19.45 2.59 10.46
CA LEU A 52 18.44 3.62 10.20
C LEU A 52 18.92 5.04 10.54
N ARG A 53 20.09 5.18 11.18
CA ARG A 53 20.51 6.46 11.78
C ARG A 53 21.43 7.28 10.89
N SER A 54 22.09 6.68 9.90
CA SER A 54 23.09 7.34 9.05
C SER A 54 22.87 7.10 7.57
N TRP A 55 23.47 7.94 6.71
CA TRP A 55 23.47 7.75 5.26
C TRP A 55 24.25 6.50 4.83
N GLN A 56 25.33 6.17 5.56
CA GLN A 56 26.05 4.90 5.35
C GLN A 56 25.13 3.71 5.68
N GLY A 57 24.35 3.82 6.76
CA GLY A 57 23.38 2.79 7.10
C GLY A 57 22.30 2.62 6.02
N LEU A 58 21.87 3.70 5.36
CA LEU A 58 21.01 3.61 4.18
C LEU A 58 21.72 2.86 3.04
N ALA A 59 22.98 3.14 2.75
CA ALA A 59 23.73 2.39 1.75
C ALA A 59 23.85 0.89 2.13
N ASP A 60 24.08 0.59 3.40
CA ASP A 60 24.21 -0.79 3.90
C ASP A 60 22.91 -1.59 3.75
N ILE A 61 21.74 -0.96 3.97
CA ILE A 61 20.42 -1.57 3.75
C ILE A 61 20.32 -2.16 2.33
N TRP A 62 20.90 -1.50 1.34
CA TRP A 62 20.84 -1.91 -0.07
C TRP A 62 21.99 -2.81 -0.52
N THR A 63 23.14 -2.76 0.15
CA THR A 63 24.39 -3.36 -0.39
C THR A 63 24.95 -4.48 0.48
N ARG A 64 24.58 -4.54 1.77
CA ARG A 64 25.13 -5.50 2.73
C ARG A 64 24.06 -6.46 3.22
N VAL A 65 24.11 -7.70 2.73
CA VAL A 65 23.25 -8.78 3.21
C VAL A 65 23.47 -8.99 4.71
N GLY A 66 22.38 -9.06 5.47
CA GLY A 66 22.41 -9.17 6.93
C GLY A 66 22.56 -7.85 7.68
N ALA A 67 22.62 -6.70 6.99
CA ALA A 67 22.56 -5.39 7.63
C ALA A 67 21.21 -5.14 8.34
N THR A 68 20.16 -5.82 7.90
CA THR A 68 18.80 -5.76 8.45
C THR A 68 18.28 -7.17 8.78
N GLN A 69 17.21 -7.26 9.57
CA GLN A 69 16.64 -8.56 9.99
C GLN A 69 16.17 -9.40 8.79
N GLN A 70 15.57 -8.75 7.80
CA GLN A 70 15.13 -9.36 6.55
C GLN A 70 15.59 -8.47 5.39
N TYR A 71 16.01 -9.08 4.28
CA TYR A 71 16.46 -8.31 3.13
C TYR A 71 15.27 -7.75 2.33
N TYR A 72 14.70 -6.67 2.85
CA TYR A 72 13.63 -5.87 2.23
C TYR A 72 14.09 -4.41 2.14
N PRO A 73 15.01 -4.10 1.22
CA PRO A 73 15.73 -2.82 1.23
C PRO A 73 14.80 -1.61 1.08
N LEU A 74 13.69 -1.75 0.36
CA LEU A 74 12.73 -0.64 0.22
C LEU A 74 11.96 -0.41 1.51
N VAL A 75 11.55 -1.46 2.24
CA VAL A 75 10.89 -1.33 3.55
C VAL A 75 11.81 -0.67 4.56
N HIS A 76 13.07 -1.11 4.64
CA HIS A 76 14.03 -0.50 5.56
C HIS A 76 14.43 0.93 5.15
N SER A 77 14.34 1.28 3.87
CA SER A 77 14.47 2.68 3.42
C SER A 77 13.30 3.54 3.92
N PHE A 78 12.07 3.01 3.94
CA PHE A 78 10.94 3.71 4.55
C PHE A 78 11.14 3.84 6.06
N PHE A 79 11.55 2.79 6.77
CA PHE A 79 11.89 2.92 8.19
C PHE A 79 13.02 3.91 8.45
N TRP A 80 14.00 4.03 7.55
CA TRP A 80 15.04 5.05 7.64
C TRP A 80 14.45 6.46 7.54
N ILE A 81 13.51 6.69 6.61
CA ILE A 81 12.79 7.98 6.47
C ILE A 81 11.95 8.25 7.72
N GLU A 82 11.17 7.28 8.14
CA GLU A 82 10.29 7.39 9.31
C GLU A 82 11.08 7.67 10.59
N GLN A 83 12.25 7.05 10.76
CA GLN A 83 13.15 7.32 11.88
C GLN A 83 13.65 8.76 11.90
N LYS A 84 13.82 9.38 10.73
CA LYS A 84 14.23 10.80 10.61
C LYS A 84 13.07 11.77 10.85
N LEU A 85 11.84 11.37 10.53
CA LEU A 85 10.65 12.21 10.69
C LEU A 85 10.07 12.13 12.10
N TRP A 86 10.01 10.92 12.66
CA TRP A 86 9.26 10.64 13.89
C TRP A 86 10.15 10.28 15.08
N GLY A 87 11.43 9.98 14.84
CA GLY A 87 12.33 9.53 15.89
C GLY A 87 11.82 8.22 16.51
N ASP A 88 11.73 8.18 17.84
CA ASP A 88 11.22 7.00 18.55
C ASP A 88 9.69 7.06 18.79
N SER A 89 9.00 8.05 18.20
CA SER A 89 7.54 8.16 18.26
C SER A 89 6.87 7.10 17.38
N VAL A 90 6.34 6.06 18.01
CA VAL A 90 5.68 4.93 17.35
C VAL A 90 4.42 5.31 16.58
N LEU A 91 3.78 6.44 16.92
CA LEU A 91 2.57 6.91 16.28
C LEU A 91 2.76 7.13 14.77
N GLY A 92 3.89 7.71 14.36
CA GLY A 92 4.18 7.97 12.95
C GLY A 92 4.16 6.69 12.11
N TYR A 93 4.75 5.63 12.64
CA TYR A 93 4.83 4.31 12.02
C TYR A 93 3.45 3.66 11.82
N HIS A 94 2.61 3.70 12.87
CA HIS A 94 1.23 3.22 12.76
C HIS A 94 0.42 4.02 11.74
N LEU A 95 0.57 5.35 11.71
CA LEU A 95 -0.16 6.20 10.77
C LEU A 95 0.22 5.90 9.32
N VAL A 96 1.50 5.64 9.04
CA VAL A 96 1.96 5.25 7.69
C VAL A 96 1.32 3.92 7.27
N ASN A 97 1.32 2.89 8.13
CA ASN A 97 0.68 1.61 7.79
C ASN A 97 -0.83 1.75 7.52
N ILE A 98 -1.54 2.49 8.37
CA ILE A 98 -2.98 2.75 8.21
C ILE A 98 -3.26 3.51 6.90
N LEU A 99 -2.44 4.51 6.58
CA LEU A 99 -2.56 5.27 5.34
C LEU A 99 -2.33 4.36 4.12
N LEU A 100 -1.26 3.58 4.11
CA LEU A 100 -0.93 2.67 3.02
C LEU A 100 -2.05 1.63 2.79
N HIS A 101 -2.59 1.05 3.86
CA HIS A 101 -3.73 0.13 3.78
C HIS A 101 -4.99 0.80 3.23
N SER A 102 -5.29 2.00 3.72
CA SER A 102 -6.45 2.79 3.26
C SER A 102 -6.35 3.13 1.78
N LEU A 103 -5.16 3.54 1.32
CA LEU A 103 -4.88 3.76 -0.10
C LEU A 103 -5.00 2.47 -0.90
N GLY A 104 -4.45 1.36 -0.38
CA GLY A 104 -4.56 0.03 -0.98
C GLY A 104 -6.02 -0.38 -1.21
N ALA A 105 -6.88 -0.18 -0.22
CA ALA A 105 -8.31 -0.45 -0.34
C ALA A 105 -9.01 0.42 -1.41
N VAL A 106 -8.63 1.70 -1.53
CA VAL A 106 -9.15 2.58 -2.58
C VAL A 106 -8.68 2.15 -3.97
N VAL A 107 -7.42 1.75 -4.11
CA VAL A 107 -6.88 1.24 -5.39
C VAL A 107 -7.57 -0.07 -5.76
N LEU A 108 -7.73 -0.99 -4.80
CA LEU A 108 -8.48 -2.24 -4.98
C LEU A 108 -9.91 -1.98 -5.47
N LEU A 109 -10.61 -1.03 -4.84
CA LEU A 109 -11.93 -0.60 -5.29
C LEU A 109 -11.92 -0.14 -6.76
N GLN A 110 -10.92 0.63 -7.20
CA GLN A 110 -10.83 1.04 -8.61
C GLN A 110 -10.59 -0.15 -9.54
N ILE A 111 -9.75 -1.10 -9.14
CA ILE A 111 -9.52 -2.34 -9.90
C ILE A 111 -10.84 -3.10 -10.06
N LEU A 112 -11.53 -3.40 -8.95
CA LEU A 112 -12.79 -4.15 -8.96
C LEU A 112 -13.87 -3.47 -9.81
N ARG A 113 -13.93 -2.14 -9.80
CA ARG A 113 -14.85 -1.37 -10.63
C ARG A 113 -14.49 -1.42 -12.12
N ARG A 114 -13.20 -1.39 -12.47
CA ARG A 114 -12.76 -1.55 -13.87
C ARG A 114 -13.04 -2.95 -14.40
N LEU A 115 -12.85 -3.96 -13.57
CA LEU A 115 -13.21 -5.35 -13.85
C LEU A 115 -14.72 -5.62 -13.78
N LYS A 116 -15.53 -4.59 -13.47
CA LYS A 116 -16.99 -4.67 -13.38
C LYS A 116 -17.50 -5.75 -12.42
N ILE A 117 -16.74 -6.00 -11.34
CA ILE A 117 -17.11 -6.98 -10.31
C ILE A 117 -18.36 -6.50 -9.56
N PRO A 118 -19.45 -7.28 -9.51
CA PRO A 118 -20.60 -6.97 -8.69
C PRO A 118 -20.20 -6.84 -7.22
N GLY A 119 -20.68 -5.79 -6.53
CA GLY A 119 -20.34 -5.59 -5.12
C GLY A 119 -18.91 -5.09 -4.85
N ALA A 120 -18.24 -4.49 -5.82
CA ALA A 120 -16.89 -3.92 -5.67
C ALA A 120 -16.68 -3.10 -4.38
N TRP A 121 -17.68 -2.31 -3.99
CA TRP A 121 -17.65 -1.51 -2.75
C TRP A 121 -17.63 -2.38 -1.49
N LEU A 122 -18.47 -3.42 -1.44
CA LEU A 122 -18.51 -4.36 -0.34
C LEU A 122 -17.21 -5.14 -0.26
N ALA A 123 -16.69 -5.63 -1.38
CA ALA A 123 -15.42 -6.36 -1.42
C ALA A 123 -14.23 -5.49 -0.95
N ALA A 124 -14.17 -4.21 -1.37
CA ALA A 124 -13.14 -3.28 -0.89
C ALA A 124 -13.30 -2.93 0.60
N ALA A 125 -14.53 -2.77 1.09
CA ALA A 125 -14.81 -2.54 2.51
C ALA A 125 -14.48 -3.77 3.36
N LEU A 126 -14.81 -4.97 2.88
CA LEU A 126 -14.40 -6.23 3.52
C LEU A 126 -12.88 -6.31 3.58
N PHE A 127 -12.18 -6.07 2.47
CA PHE A 127 -10.71 -6.01 2.50
C PHE A 127 -10.20 -4.99 3.54
N ALA A 128 -10.76 -3.78 3.58
CA ALA A 128 -10.27 -2.74 4.46
C ALA A 128 -10.49 -3.04 5.96
N LEU A 129 -11.65 -3.63 6.30
CA LEU A 129 -12.16 -3.74 7.68
C LEU A 129 -12.10 -5.17 8.24
N HIS A 130 -11.76 -6.17 7.44
CA HIS A 130 -11.74 -7.55 7.91
C HIS A 130 -10.64 -7.77 8.97
N PRO A 131 -10.94 -8.41 10.11
CA PRO A 131 -9.98 -8.60 11.21
C PRO A 131 -8.65 -9.27 10.83
N VAL A 132 -8.65 -10.09 9.76
CA VAL A 132 -7.41 -10.70 9.21
C VAL A 132 -6.35 -9.67 8.82
N GLN A 133 -6.76 -8.43 8.49
CA GLN A 133 -5.83 -7.37 8.11
C GLN A 133 -5.16 -6.72 9.33
N VAL A 134 -5.67 -6.94 10.54
CA VAL A 134 -5.14 -6.27 11.74
C VAL A 134 -3.66 -6.54 11.93
N GLU A 135 -3.21 -7.77 11.68
CA GLU A 135 -1.79 -8.10 11.74
C GLU A 135 -0.97 -7.27 10.74
N SER A 136 -1.45 -7.11 9.50
CA SER A 136 -0.72 -6.36 8.48
C SER A 136 -0.72 -4.84 8.74
N VAL A 137 -1.77 -4.31 9.36
CA VAL A 137 -1.96 -2.86 9.51
C VAL A 137 -1.46 -2.34 10.85
N ALA A 138 -1.74 -3.03 11.95
CA ALA A 138 -1.43 -2.56 13.31
C ALA A 138 -0.04 -2.97 13.81
N TRP A 139 0.62 -3.93 13.16
CA TRP A 139 2.01 -4.29 13.47
C TRP A 139 2.96 -3.46 12.60
N ILE A 140 3.82 -2.65 13.23
CA ILE A 140 4.70 -1.71 12.53
C ILE A 140 5.57 -2.44 11.51
N SER A 141 6.16 -3.57 11.89
CA SER A 141 7.04 -4.37 11.03
C SER A 141 6.35 -5.02 9.83
N GLU A 142 5.01 -5.02 9.79
CA GLU A 142 4.23 -5.39 8.60
C GLU A 142 4.00 -4.22 7.64
N LEU A 143 4.76 -3.13 7.77
CA LEU A 143 4.96 -2.16 6.68
C LEU A 143 5.31 -2.86 5.36
N LYS A 144 6.06 -3.98 5.44
CA LYS A 144 6.33 -4.85 4.29
C LYS A 144 5.07 -5.36 3.60
N ASN A 145 3.97 -5.63 4.32
CA ASN A 145 2.69 -6.05 3.73
C ASN A 145 1.91 -4.88 3.16
N THR A 146 1.73 -3.81 3.93
CA THR A 146 0.91 -2.66 3.49
C THR A 146 1.55 -1.96 2.29
N LEU A 147 2.86 -1.79 2.30
CA LEU A 147 3.61 -1.16 1.21
C LEU A 147 3.68 -2.06 -0.05
N SER A 148 4.02 -3.34 0.11
CA SER A 148 4.05 -4.27 -1.04
C SER A 148 2.64 -4.49 -1.62
N GLY A 149 1.61 -4.54 -0.77
CA GLY A 149 0.21 -4.64 -1.18
C GLY A 149 -0.26 -3.42 -1.98
N LEU A 150 0.11 -2.20 -1.55
CA LEU A 150 -0.17 -1.00 -2.32
C LEU A 150 0.52 -1.02 -3.69
N PHE A 151 1.80 -1.38 -3.74
CA PHE A 151 2.52 -1.52 -5.02
C PHE A 151 1.91 -2.60 -5.92
N PHE A 152 1.48 -3.72 -5.34
CA PHE A 152 0.77 -4.79 -6.04
C PHE A 152 -0.52 -4.28 -6.70
N PHE A 153 -1.39 -3.60 -5.93
CA PHE A 153 -2.63 -3.06 -6.50
C PHE A 153 -2.36 -1.96 -7.53
N CYS A 154 -1.43 -1.04 -7.26
CA CYS A 154 -1.06 0.00 -8.22
C CYS A 154 -0.50 -0.60 -9.52
N SER A 155 0.29 -1.69 -9.43
CA SER A 155 0.81 -2.38 -10.60
C SER A 155 -0.33 -2.97 -11.45
N ILE A 156 -1.31 -3.65 -10.83
CA ILE A 156 -2.50 -4.17 -11.53
C ILE A 156 -3.28 -3.02 -12.17
N LEU A 157 -3.59 -1.96 -11.42
CA LEU A 157 -4.38 -0.85 -11.93
C LEU A 157 -3.70 -0.16 -13.13
N THR A 158 -2.36 -0.07 -13.09
CA THR A 158 -1.56 0.49 -14.17
C THR A 158 -1.51 -0.45 -15.36
N TYR A 159 -1.42 -1.77 -15.14
CA TYR A 159 -1.51 -2.76 -16.19
C TYR A 159 -2.86 -2.71 -16.93
N LEU A 160 -3.97 -2.57 -16.19
CA LEU A 160 -5.30 -2.41 -16.82
C LEU A 160 -5.37 -1.17 -17.72
N ASN A 161 -4.68 -0.07 -17.36
CA ASN A 161 -4.56 1.09 -18.26
C ASN A 161 -3.77 0.76 -19.54
N PHE A 162 -2.73 -0.08 -19.42
CA PHE A 162 -1.99 -0.57 -20.58
C PHE A 162 -2.87 -1.45 -21.46
N ASP A 163 -3.64 -2.37 -20.90
CA ASP A 163 -4.46 -3.27 -21.70
C ASP A 163 -5.54 -2.52 -22.51
N GLU A 164 -6.18 -1.51 -21.89
CA GLU A 164 -7.17 -0.66 -22.56
C GLU A 164 -6.59 0.23 -23.67
N ARG A 165 -5.41 0.81 -23.46
CA ARG A 165 -4.87 1.89 -24.32
C ARG A 165 -3.62 1.51 -25.10
N ARG A 166 -3.07 0.32 -24.86
CA ARG A 166 -1.77 -0.17 -25.36
C ARG A 166 -0.61 0.81 -25.14
N ASN A 167 -0.67 1.59 -24.05
CA ASN A 167 0.34 2.59 -23.71
C ASN A 167 1.57 1.94 -23.07
N ARG A 168 2.71 1.93 -23.77
CA ARG A 168 3.98 1.37 -23.28
C ARG A 168 4.44 1.94 -21.94
N LEU A 169 4.19 3.23 -21.68
CA LEU A 169 4.55 3.84 -20.39
C LEU A 169 3.77 3.24 -19.22
N ALA A 170 2.51 2.84 -19.44
CA ALA A 170 1.72 2.17 -18.42
C ALA A 170 2.26 0.74 -18.15
N TYR A 171 2.73 0.04 -19.18
CA TYR A 171 3.38 -1.27 -18.98
C TYR A 171 4.69 -1.13 -18.18
N ILE A 172 5.57 -0.18 -18.56
CA ILE A 172 6.80 0.11 -17.83
C ILE A 172 6.50 0.52 -16.38
N GLY A 173 5.49 1.36 -16.18
CA GLY A 173 5.03 1.77 -14.85
C GLY A 173 4.55 0.59 -14.01
N SER A 174 3.76 -0.32 -14.59
CA SER A 174 3.32 -1.55 -13.92
C SER A 174 4.50 -2.42 -13.50
N LEU A 175 5.47 -2.64 -14.41
CA LEU A 175 6.67 -3.42 -14.14
C LEU A 175 7.54 -2.79 -13.05
N ALA A 176 7.72 -1.47 -13.09
CA ALA A 176 8.45 -0.73 -12.05
C ALA A 176 7.78 -0.87 -10.69
N LEU A 177 6.46 -0.71 -10.61
CA LEU A 177 5.69 -0.90 -9.37
C LEU A 177 5.80 -2.34 -8.85
N PHE A 178 5.80 -3.34 -9.74
CA PHE A 178 6.01 -4.73 -9.35
C PHE A 178 7.40 -4.95 -8.75
N ILE A 179 8.46 -4.42 -9.39
CA ILE A 179 9.83 -4.50 -8.86
C ILE A 179 9.93 -3.81 -7.50
N LEU A 180 9.34 -2.63 -7.33
CA LEU A 180 9.31 -1.94 -6.04
C LEU A 180 8.61 -2.80 -4.96
N GLY A 181 7.49 -3.42 -5.29
CA GLY A 181 6.81 -4.33 -4.35
C GLY A 181 7.64 -5.57 -4.00
N LEU A 182 8.43 -6.13 -4.92
CA LEU A 182 9.35 -7.25 -4.64
C LEU A 182 10.46 -6.84 -3.67
N LEU A 183 10.94 -5.59 -3.76
CA LEU A 183 11.92 -5.02 -2.83
C LEU A 183 11.32 -4.75 -1.44
N CYS A 184 9.99 -4.78 -1.31
CA CYS A 184 9.29 -4.73 -0.02
C CYS A 184 9.02 -6.12 0.55
N LYS A 185 8.50 -7.05 -0.26
CA LYS A 185 8.23 -8.43 0.15
C LYS A 185 8.10 -9.35 -1.06
N THR A 186 8.77 -10.48 -1.03
CA THR A 186 8.76 -11.47 -2.13
C THR A 186 7.41 -12.17 -2.31
N ALA A 187 6.49 -12.05 -1.35
CA ALA A 187 5.15 -12.65 -1.41
C ALA A 187 4.34 -12.20 -2.63
N ILE A 188 4.69 -11.06 -3.25
CA ILE A 188 4.00 -10.58 -4.45
C ILE A 188 4.51 -11.19 -5.77
N ALA A 189 5.50 -12.08 -5.73
CA ALA A 189 6.06 -12.74 -6.91
C ALA A 189 5.03 -13.38 -7.87
N PRO A 190 3.87 -13.90 -7.41
CA PRO A 190 2.84 -14.43 -8.30
C PRO A 190 2.10 -13.37 -9.14
N LEU A 191 2.34 -12.07 -8.93
CA LEU A 191 1.61 -10.99 -9.61
C LEU A 191 1.55 -11.14 -11.16
N PRO A 192 2.64 -11.46 -11.89
CA PRO A 192 2.57 -11.61 -13.34
C PRO A 192 1.61 -12.73 -13.77
N ALA A 193 1.55 -13.83 -13.02
CA ALA A 193 0.62 -14.92 -13.29
C ALA A 193 -0.84 -14.50 -13.01
N ILE A 194 -1.07 -13.71 -11.96
CA ILE A 194 -2.40 -13.14 -11.66
C ILE A 194 -2.86 -12.22 -12.78
N ILE A 195 -1.98 -11.32 -13.25
CA ILE A 195 -2.28 -10.41 -14.35
C ILE A 195 -2.61 -11.18 -15.63
N ALA A 196 -1.93 -12.30 -15.91
CA ALA A 196 -2.17 -13.08 -17.12
C ALA A 196 -3.55 -13.75 -17.19
N VAL A 197 -4.28 -13.86 -16.07
CA VAL A 197 -5.62 -14.47 -16.00
C VAL A 197 -6.75 -13.44 -16.19
N VAL A 198 -6.43 -12.15 -16.08
CA VAL A 198 -7.38 -11.03 -16.21
C VAL A 198 -7.40 -10.52 -17.64
#